data_AF-A0A7J7MHW3-F1
#
_entry.id   AF-A0A7J7MHW3-F1
#
_cell.length_a   1.000
_cell.length_b   1.000
_cell.length_c   1.000
_cell.angle_alpha   90.00
_cell.angle_beta   90.00
_cell.angle_gamma   90.00
#
_symmetry.space_group_name_H-M   'P 1'
#
loop_
_entity.id
_entity.type
_entity.pdbx_description
1 polymer ?
#
loop_
_entity_poly.entity_id
_entity_poly.type
_entity_poly.pdbx_seq_one_letter_code
_entity_poly.pdbx_strand_id
1 'polypeptide(L)'
;MATITVFTIANTYGDYIRSGWRNILDCILRLHKLSDASTLMPCALVEKTVFGFLRICQRLLPYKDNLADELLRSLHFVLKLNDRVAHTYCEHITQEVTGLVKANATHIRSQMEWHTIINLLSITARHPDASETGFDTLIFIMSQGVHLSPANYILCVDASRQFAEFRHGLAERSLHALDLMAGSISCLSPWSHETKGEEAAEKVSRDIGEM
;
A
#
# COMPACT_ATOMS: atom_id res chain seq x y z
N MET A 1 -26.96 -9.25 -7.71
CA MET A 1 -26.70 -9.14 -9.16
C MET A 1 -26.04 -7.83 -9.54
N ALA A 2 -26.64 -6.65 -9.24
CA ALA A 2 -26.07 -5.35 -9.61
C ALA A 2 -24.61 -5.12 -9.15
N THR A 3 -24.26 -5.49 -7.91
CA THR A 3 -22.89 -5.36 -7.39
C THR A 3 -21.85 -6.15 -8.18
N ILE A 4 -22.18 -7.40 -8.55
CA ILE A 4 -21.29 -8.25 -9.34
C ILE A 4 -21.09 -7.64 -10.73
N THR A 5 -22.15 -7.11 -11.34
CA THR A 5 -22.07 -6.43 -12.64
C THR A 5 -21.22 -5.17 -12.59
N VAL A 6 -21.37 -4.32 -11.56
CA VAL A 6 -20.55 -3.11 -11.39
C VAL A 6 -19.08 -3.48 -11.23
N PHE A 7 -18.77 -4.51 -10.45
CA PHE A 7 -17.40 -5.01 -10.30
C PHE A 7 -16.84 -5.60 -11.58
N THR A 8 -17.60 -6.43 -12.30
CA THR A 8 -17.17 -6.98 -13.59
C THR A 8 -16.92 -5.86 -14.60
N ILE A 9 -17.78 -4.85 -14.66
CA ILE A 9 -17.58 -3.72 -15.57
C ILE A 9 -16.34 -2.91 -15.17
N ALA A 10 -16.13 -2.66 -13.88
CA ALA A 10 -14.94 -1.97 -13.38
C ALA A 10 -13.65 -2.73 -13.68
N ASN A 11 -13.65 -4.07 -13.50
CA ASN A 11 -12.46 -4.89 -13.71
C ASN A 11 -12.17 -5.13 -15.20
N THR A 12 -13.21 -5.24 -16.04
CA THR A 12 -13.07 -5.55 -17.47
C THR A 12 -12.91 -4.31 -18.34
N TYR A 13 -13.61 -3.21 -18.01
CA TYR A 13 -13.62 -1.97 -18.81
C TYR A 13 -12.99 -0.78 -18.08
N GLY A 14 -12.27 -1.02 -16.98
CA GLY A 14 -11.70 0.01 -16.13
C GLY A 14 -10.92 1.10 -16.88
N ASP A 15 -10.19 0.74 -17.93
CA ASP A 15 -9.38 1.67 -18.72
C ASP A 15 -10.23 2.71 -19.48
N TYR A 16 -11.50 2.40 -19.75
CA TYR A 16 -12.44 3.26 -20.46
C TYR A 16 -13.32 4.08 -19.51
N ILE A 17 -13.32 3.74 -18.21
CA ILE A 17 -14.11 4.45 -17.20
C ILE A 17 -13.31 5.70 -16.82
N ARG A 18 -13.70 6.86 -17.32
CA ARG A 18 -12.94 8.11 -17.08
C ARG A 18 -13.39 8.82 -15.80
N SER A 19 -14.67 9.22 -15.74
CA SER A 19 -15.28 9.96 -14.62
C SER A 19 -16.19 9.11 -13.72
N GLY A 20 -16.58 7.92 -14.18
CA GLY A 20 -17.48 7.01 -13.45
C GLY A 20 -16.85 6.31 -12.24
N TRP A 21 -15.53 6.40 -12.07
CA TRP A 21 -14.81 5.73 -10.99
C TRP A 21 -15.24 6.16 -9.60
N ARG A 22 -15.53 7.45 -9.40
CA ARG A 22 -15.99 7.94 -8.10
C ARG A 22 -17.35 7.37 -7.72
N ASN A 23 -18.24 7.16 -8.69
CA ASN A 23 -19.54 6.52 -8.45
C ASN A 23 -19.38 5.03 -8.13
N ILE A 24 -18.46 4.34 -8.82
CA ILE A 24 -18.14 2.93 -8.53
C ILE A 24 -17.56 2.81 -7.12
N LEU A 25 -16.62 3.68 -6.77
CA LEU A 25 -16.00 3.73 -5.45
C LEU A 25 -17.03 4.02 -4.35
N ASP A 26 -17.90 5.01 -4.54
CA ASP A 26 -18.97 5.33 -3.59
C ASP A 26 -19.97 4.15 -3.45
N CYS A 27 -20.31 3.47 -4.55
CA CYS A 27 -21.10 2.24 -4.48
C CYS A 27 -20.41 1.15 -3.66
N ILE A 28 -19.11 0.92 -3.89
CA ILE A 28 -18.31 -0.08 -3.16
C ILE A 28 -18.25 0.24 -1.67
N LEU A 29 -17.95 1.50 -1.33
CA LEU A 29 -17.89 1.96 0.05
C LEU A 29 -19.24 1.87 0.77
N ARG A 30 -20.33 2.25 0.10
CA ARG A 30 -21.69 2.12 0.65
C ARG A 30 -22.07 0.66 0.88
N LEU A 31 -21.76 -0.22 -0.05
CA LEU A 31 -22.00 -1.65 0.08
C LEU A 31 -21.21 -2.25 1.25
N HIS A 32 -19.97 -1.83 1.44
CA HIS A 32 -19.17 -2.25 2.59
C HIS A 32 -19.71 -1.70 3.92
N LYS A 33 -20.13 -0.43 3.97
CA LYS A 33 -20.75 0.17 5.16
C LYS A 33 -22.08 -0.51 5.52
N LEU A 34 -22.85 -0.93 4.52
CA LEU A 34 -24.05 -1.77 4.71
C LEU A 34 -23.68 -3.17 5.19
N SER A 35 -22.57 -3.73 4.71
CA SER A 35 -22.01 -5.01 5.15
C SER A 35 -21.60 -4.99 6.62
N ASP A 36 -20.93 -3.94 7.10
CA ASP A 36 -20.54 -3.81 8.52
C ASP A 36 -21.77 -3.73 9.45
N ALA A 37 -22.87 -3.15 8.97
CA ALA A 37 -24.13 -3.05 9.71
C ALA A 37 -24.99 -4.32 9.63
N SER A 38 -24.71 -5.24 8.69
CA SER A 38 -25.48 -6.45 8.48
C SER A 38 -24.60 -7.70 8.66
N THR A 39 -24.72 -8.33 9.82
CA THR A 39 -24.00 -9.56 10.24
C THR A 39 -24.15 -10.76 9.29
N LEU A 40 -24.92 -10.66 8.21
CA LEU A 40 -25.14 -11.70 7.20
C LEU A 40 -24.70 -11.22 5.82
N MET A 41 -23.39 -11.17 5.57
CA MET A 41 -22.87 -11.08 4.21
C MET A 41 -22.21 -12.38 3.76
N PRO A 42 -22.52 -12.90 2.55
CA PRO A 42 -21.79 -14.01 1.97
C PRO A 42 -20.32 -13.62 1.78
N CYS A 43 -19.40 -14.45 2.29
CA CYS A 43 -17.96 -14.23 2.20
C CYS A 43 -17.47 -13.95 0.77
N ALA A 44 -18.16 -14.49 -0.25
CA ALA A 44 -17.86 -14.28 -1.67
C ALA A 44 -18.07 -12.84 -2.16
N LEU A 45 -18.94 -12.05 -1.52
CA LEU A 45 -19.15 -10.66 -1.92
C LEU A 45 -18.06 -9.75 -1.35
N VAL A 46 -17.62 -10.02 -0.11
CA VAL A 46 -16.54 -9.30 0.54
C VAL A 46 -15.24 -9.49 -0.23
N GLU A 47 -14.91 -10.73 -0.62
CA GLU A 47 -13.70 -11.01 -1.40
C GLU A 47 -13.72 -10.27 -2.74
N LYS A 48 -14.82 -10.35 -3.51
CA LYS A 48 -14.94 -9.64 -4.78
C LYS A 48 -14.80 -8.13 -4.62
N THR A 49 -15.25 -7.62 -3.48
CA THR A 49 -15.18 -6.20 -3.17
C THR A 49 -13.76 -5.76 -2.88
N VAL A 50 -13.08 -6.47 -1.99
CA VAL A 50 -11.69 -6.21 -1.58
C VAL A 50 -10.73 -6.37 -2.76
N PHE A 51 -10.85 -7.45 -3.53
CA PHE A 51 -9.96 -7.71 -4.66
C PHE A 51 -10.23 -6.81 -5.86
N GLY A 52 -11.50 -6.55 -6.16
CA GLY A 52 -11.84 -5.57 -7.17
C GLY A 52 -11.29 -4.20 -6.81
N PHE A 53 -11.37 -3.82 -5.53
CA PHE A 53 -10.82 -2.57 -5.04
C PHE A 53 -9.29 -2.48 -5.19
N LEU A 54 -8.55 -3.53 -4.81
CA LEU A 54 -7.10 -3.62 -4.98
C LEU A 54 -6.67 -3.51 -6.46
N ARG A 55 -7.37 -4.21 -7.37
CA ARG A 55 -7.11 -4.11 -8.82
C ARG A 55 -7.42 -2.74 -9.40
N ILE A 56 -8.46 -2.09 -8.89
CA ILE A 56 -8.78 -0.71 -9.27
C ILE A 56 -7.65 0.22 -8.84
N CYS A 57 -7.13 0.07 -7.62
CA CYS A 57 -5.98 0.84 -7.15
C CYS A 57 -4.76 0.62 -8.06
N GLN A 58 -4.45 -0.64 -8.39
CA GLN A 58 -3.35 -0.99 -9.31
C GLN A 58 -3.46 -0.29 -10.67
N ARG A 59 -4.68 -0.16 -11.21
CA ARG A 59 -4.90 0.44 -12.55
C ARG A 59 -4.95 1.95 -12.54
N LEU A 60 -5.43 2.58 -11.46
CA LEU A 60 -5.68 4.02 -11.43
C LEU A 60 -4.54 4.84 -10.84
N LEU A 61 -3.68 4.22 -10.03
CA LEU A 61 -2.50 4.86 -9.45
C LEU A 61 -1.63 5.57 -10.51
N PRO A 62 -1.34 4.99 -11.69
CA PRO A 62 -0.51 5.66 -12.72
C PRO A 62 -1.17 6.86 -13.40
N TYR A 63 -2.51 6.95 -13.39
CA TYR A 63 -3.25 7.84 -14.28
C TYR A 63 -3.87 9.06 -13.56
N LYS A 64 -4.03 9.03 -12.22
CA LYS A 64 -4.68 10.12 -11.47
C LYS A 64 -4.22 10.26 -10.02
N ASP A 65 -3.28 11.19 -9.78
CA ASP A 65 -2.81 11.56 -8.44
C ASP A 65 -3.96 11.97 -7.49
N ASN A 66 -4.94 12.75 -7.97
CA ASN A 66 -6.06 13.23 -7.13
C ASN A 66 -7.04 12.11 -6.68
N LEU A 67 -7.01 10.95 -7.32
CA LEU A 67 -7.87 9.81 -6.99
C LEU A 67 -7.10 8.75 -6.18
N ALA A 68 -5.77 8.72 -6.27
CA ALA A 68 -4.91 7.78 -5.58
C ALA A 68 -5.07 7.86 -4.05
N ASP A 69 -5.09 9.07 -3.48
CA ASP A 69 -5.33 9.27 -2.05
C ASP A 69 -6.73 8.77 -1.60
N GLU A 70 -7.78 9.03 -2.40
CA GLU A 70 -9.16 8.60 -2.10
C GLU A 70 -9.30 7.07 -2.20
N LEU A 71 -8.61 6.48 -3.18
CA LEU A 71 -8.50 5.04 -3.37
C LEU A 71 -7.75 4.39 -2.19
N LEU A 72 -6.58 4.91 -1.82
CA LEU A 72 -5.76 4.31 -0.78
C LEU A 72 -6.34 4.52 0.62
N ARG A 73 -7.04 5.65 0.88
CA ARG A 73 -7.87 5.78 2.09
C ARG A 73 -8.97 4.74 2.16
N SER A 74 -9.55 4.39 1.01
CA SER A 74 -10.57 3.35 0.95
C SER A 74 -9.94 1.95 1.11
N LEU A 75 -8.67 1.77 0.76
CA LEU A 75 -7.95 0.53 1.05
C LEU A 75 -7.74 0.31 2.56
N HIS A 76 -7.75 1.38 3.36
CA HIS A 76 -7.77 1.27 4.82
C HIS A 76 -8.98 0.48 5.35
N PHE A 77 -10.06 0.34 4.58
CA PHE A 77 -11.17 -0.55 4.96
C PHE A 77 -10.80 -2.04 4.90
N VAL A 78 -9.85 -2.44 4.05
CA VAL A 78 -9.31 -3.81 4.02
C VAL A 78 -8.64 -4.17 5.35
N LEU A 79 -8.01 -3.18 6.01
CA LEU A 79 -7.42 -3.34 7.35
C LEU A 79 -8.47 -3.56 8.46
N LYS A 80 -9.75 -3.26 8.19
CA LYS A 80 -10.86 -3.42 9.14
C LYS A 80 -11.68 -4.69 8.90
N LEU A 81 -11.27 -5.54 7.97
CA LEU A 81 -11.91 -6.84 7.78
C LEU A 81 -11.83 -7.66 9.08
N ASN A 82 -12.86 -8.46 9.35
CA ASN A 82 -12.82 -9.33 10.52
C ASN A 82 -11.65 -10.33 10.42
N ASP A 83 -11.09 -10.72 11.56
CA ASP A 83 -9.91 -11.59 11.63
C ASP A 83 -10.08 -12.90 10.86
N ARG A 84 -11.28 -13.50 10.84
CA ARG A 84 -11.54 -14.78 10.15
C ARG A 84 -11.52 -14.64 8.62
N VAL A 85 -12.10 -13.57 8.11
CA VAL A 85 -12.14 -13.22 6.68
C VAL A 85 -10.75 -12.81 6.24
N ALA A 86 -10.06 -11.97 7.01
CA ALA A 86 -8.67 -11.60 6.77
C ALA A 86 -7.78 -12.85 6.71
N HIS A 87 -7.95 -13.82 7.62
CA HIS A 87 -7.18 -15.07 7.61
C HIS A 87 -7.41 -15.90 6.35
N THR A 88 -8.68 -16.03 5.92
CA THR A 88 -9.06 -16.85 4.77
C THR A 88 -8.52 -16.29 3.45
N TYR A 89 -8.43 -14.96 3.35
CA TYR A 89 -8.04 -14.28 2.11
C TYR A 89 -6.65 -13.66 2.15
N CYS A 90 -5.89 -13.86 3.23
CA CYS A 90 -4.61 -13.16 3.46
C CYS A 90 -3.64 -13.40 2.30
N GLU A 91 -3.53 -14.64 1.81
CA GLU A 91 -2.66 -14.99 0.68
C GLU A 91 -3.00 -14.19 -0.58
N HIS A 92 -4.27 -14.19 -0.97
CA HIS A 92 -4.73 -13.43 -2.14
C HIS A 92 -4.60 -11.92 -1.95
N ILE A 93 -4.90 -11.39 -0.77
CA ILE A 93 -4.70 -9.95 -0.46
C ILE A 93 -3.21 -9.61 -0.61
N THR A 94 -2.33 -10.47 -0.14
CA THR A 94 -0.87 -10.29 -0.21
C THR A 94 -0.40 -10.28 -1.65
N GLN A 95 -0.88 -11.20 -2.49
CA GLN A 95 -0.54 -11.23 -3.92
C GLN A 95 -0.98 -9.96 -4.65
N GLU A 96 -2.20 -9.48 -4.40
CA GLU A 96 -2.72 -8.25 -5.01
C GLU A 96 -1.98 -6.99 -4.50
N VAL A 97 -1.61 -6.93 -3.21
CA VAL A 97 -0.78 -5.85 -2.66
C VAL A 97 0.64 -5.89 -3.25
N THR A 98 1.22 -7.08 -3.41
CA THR A 98 2.53 -7.30 -4.04
C THR A 98 2.52 -6.81 -5.49
N GLY A 99 1.49 -7.18 -6.25
CA GLY A 99 1.31 -6.71 -7.63
C GLY A 99 1.16 -5.19 -7.70
N LEU A 100 0.42 -4.59 -6.76
CA LEU A 100 0.28 -3.14 -6.66
C LEU A 100 1.60 -2.43 -6.44
N VAL A 101 2.40 -2.89 -5.48
CA VAL A 101 3.72 -2.31 -5.20
C VAL A 101 4.64 -2.47 -6.41
N LYS A 102 4.77 -3.68 -6.95
CA LYS A 102 5.69 -3.94 -8.07
C LYS A 102 5.34 -3.14 -9.33
N ALA A 103 4.05 -2.90 -9.59
CA ALA A 103 3.61 -2.12 -10.74
C ALA A 103 3.65 -0.60 -10.51
N ASN A 104 3.49 -0.13 -9.27
CA ASN A 104 3.20 1.29 -9.00
C ASN A 104 4.15 1.97 -7.99
N ALA A 105 5.21 1.31 -7.51
CA ALA A 105 6.11 1.87 -6.49
C ALA A 105 6.65 3.27 -6.82
N THR A 106 6.87 3.59 -8.10
CA THR A 106 7.34 4.90 -8.56
C THR A 106 6.27 6.00 -8.54
N HIS A 107 5.00 5.62 -8.49
CA HIS A 107 3.85 6.53 -8.51
C HIS A 107 3.34 6.85 -7.10
N ILE A 108 3.71 6.05 -6.10
CA ILE A 108 3.30 6.26 -4.70
C ILE A 108 4.24 7.30 -4.09
N ARG A 109 3.72 8.49 -3.82
CA ARG A 109 4.51 9.64 -3.36
C ARG A 109 4.09 10.15 -1.99
N SER A 110 2.87 9.88 -1.57
CA SER A 110 2.34 10.37 -0.29
C SER A 110 2.64 9.41 0.85
N GLN A 111 2.97 9.97 2.02
CA GLN A 111 3.20 9.20 3.25
C GLN A 111 1.95 8.39 3.65
N MET A 112 0.75 8.93 3.42
CA MET A 112 -0.51 8.24 3.74
C MET A 112 -0.72 6.99 2.86
N GLU A 113 -0.32 7.08 1.60
CA GLU A 113 -0.38 5.99 0.62
C GLU A 113 0.53 4.83 1.04
N TRP A 114 1.80 5.16 1.32
CA TRP A 114 2.78 4.21 1.84
C TRP A 114 2.36 3.59 3.17
N HIS A 115 1.81 4.38 4.09
CA HIS A 115 1.32 3.88 5.37
C HIS A 115 0.26 2.78 5.20
N THR A 116 -0.68 2.94 4.27
CA THR A 116 -1.71 1.91 4.05
C THR A 116 -1.12 0.63 3.46
N ILE A 117 -0.24 0.75 2.47
CA ILE A 117 0.39 -0.38 1.80
C ILE A 117 1.31 -1.16 2.75
N ILE A 118 2.17 -0.47 3.48
CA ILE A 118 3.11 -1.08 4.42
C ILE A 118 2.38 -1.71 5.61
N ASN A 119 1.28 -1.11 6.09
CA ASN A 119 0.46 -1.74 7.12
C ASN A 119 -0.21 -3.02 6.63
N LEU A 120 -0.73 -3.05 5.39
CA LEU A 120 -1.26 -4.28 4.81
C LEU A 120 -0.17 -5.36 4.76
N LEU A 121 1.02 -5.03 4.27
CA LEU A 121 2.17 -5.95 4.26
C LEU A 121 2.55 -6.43 5.67
N SER A 122 2.52 -5.53 6.66
CA SER A 122 2.85 -5.88 8.05
C SER A 122 1.83 -6.87 8.66
N ILE A 123 0.56 -6.80 8.26
CA ILE A 123 -0.44 -7.81 8.67
C ILE A 123 -0.09 -9.18 8.08
N THR A 124 0.39 -9.24 6.83
CA THR A 124 0.79 -10.51 6.18
C THR A 124 1.92 -11.22 6.93
N ALA A 125 2.78 -10.49 7.65
CA ALA A 125 3.88 -11.05 8.44
C ALA A 125 3.41 -12.05 9.53
N ARG A 126 2.14 -11.93 9.97
CA ARG A 126 1.52 -12.79 10.98
C ARG A 126 0.98 -14.10 10.41
N HIS A 127 0.86 -14.22 9.09
CA HIS A 127 0.25 -15.37 8.43
C HIS A 127 1.32 -16.22 7.74
N PRO A 128 1.43 -17.52 8.04
CA PRO A 128 2.52 -18.36 7.54
C PRO A 128 2.57 -18.38 6.00
N ASP A 129 1.42 -18.64 5.37
CA ASP A 129 1.32 -18.80 3.91
C ASP A 129 1.53 -17.50 3.11
N ALA A 130 1.27 -16.35 3.75
CA ALA A 130 1.39 -15.03 3.11
C ALA A 130 2.73 -14.32 3.43
N SER A 131 3.38 -14.69 4.54
CA SER A 131 4.53 -13.94 5.07
C SER A 131 5.74 -13.94 4.14
N GLU A 132 5.96 -15.00 3.37
CA GLU A 132 7.06 -15.09 2.41
C GLU A 132 6.88 -14.07 1.27
N THR A 133 5.69 -14.09 0.64
CA THR A 133 5.36 -13.15 -0.44
C THR A 133 5.34 -11.70 0.04
N GLY A 134 4.83 -11.47 1.26
CA GLY A 134 4.86 -10.15 1.90
C GLY A 134 6.28 -9.64 2.14
N PHE A 135 7.19 -10.52 2.57
CA PHE A 135 8.58 -10.18 2.79
C PHE A 135 9.34 -9.94 1.48
N ASP A 136 9.11 -10.72 0.43
CA ASP A 136 9.67 -10.49 -0.90
C ASP A 136 9.28 -9.11 -1.46
N THR A 137 8.07 -8.66 -1.16
CA THR A 137 7.61 -7.31 -1.52
C THR A 137 8.36 -6.24 -0.75
N LEU A 138 8.61 -6.46 0.54
CA LEU A 138 9.40 -5.55 1.35
C LEU A 138 10.86 -5.49 0.88
N ILE A 139 11.45 -6.65 0.53
CA ILE A 139 12.77 -6.72 -0.13
C ILE A 139 12.75 -5.87 -1.39
N PHE A 140 11.73 -6.02 -2.25
CA PHE A 140 11.64 -5.21 -3.48
C PHE A 140 11.64 -3.70 -3.20
N ILE A 141 10.90 -3.23 -2.19
CA ILE A 141 10.84 -1.80 -1.83
C ILE A 141 12.18 -1.30 -1.28
N MET A 142 12.80 -2.06 -0.38
CA MET A 142 14.00 -1.62 0.34
C MET A 142 15.30 -1.89 -0.44
N SER A 143 15.31 -2.88 -1.33
CA SER A 143 16.47 -3.24 -2.13
C SER A 143 16.86 -2.08 -3.05
N GLN A 144 18.16 -1.79 -3.13
CA GLN A 144 18.72 -0.70 -3.95
C GLN A 144 18.27 0.72 -3.58
N GLY A 145 17.36 0.90 -2.61
CA GLY A 145 16.91 2.21 -2.11
C GLY A 145 16.13 3.08 -3.11
N VAL A 146 15.86 2.60 -4.33
CA VAL A 146 15.21 3.38 -5.41
C VAL A 146 13.76 3.75 -5.08
N HIS A 147 13.08 2.91 -4.31
CA HIS A 147 11.71 3.13 -3.88
C HIS A 147 11.62 3.72 -2.46
N LEU A 148 12.75 3.97 -1.81
CA LEU A 148 12.79 4.61 -0.50
C LEU A 148 12.75 6.13 -0.65
N SER A 149 11.97 6.76 0.23
CA SER A 149 11.84 8.21 0.36
C SER A 149 11.64 8.57 1.83
N PRO A 150 11.83 9.84 2.23
CA PRO A 150 11.52 10.27 3.59
C PRO A 150 10.09 9.93 4.04
N ALA A 151 9.13 9.87 3.11
CA ALA A 151 7.74 9.55 3.37
C ALA A 151 7.49 8.08 3.75
N ASN A 152 8.35 7.14 3.35
CA ASN A 152 8.14 5.71 3.58
C ASN A 152 9.25 5.03 4.40
N TYR A 153 10.36 5.72 4.65
CA TYR A 153 11.54 5.15 5.29
C TYR A 153 11.23 4.50 6.65
N ILE A 154 10.64 5.27 7.58
CA ILE A 154 10.33 4.78 8.93
C ILE A 154 9.36 3.59 8.86
N LEU A 155 8.35 3.67 7.99
CA LEU A 155 7.37 2.62 7.80
C LEU A 155 8.02 1.32 7.31
N CYS A 156 8.94 1.40 6.34
CA CYS A 156 9.64 0.23 5.81
C CYS A 156 10.58 -0.41 6.85
N VAL A 157 11.28 0.41 7.63
CA VAL A 157 12.14 -0.07 8.73
C VAL A 157 11.30 -0.77 9.80
N ASP A 158 10.18 -0.18 10.22
CA ASP A 158 9.26 -0.78 11.19
C ASP A 158 8.64 -2.08 10.68
N ALA A 159 8.29 -2.15 9.40
CA ALA A 159 7.82 -3.37 8.78
C ALA A 159 8.91 -4.44 8.75
N SER A 160 10.14 -4.09 8.35
CA SER A 160 11.27 -5.02 8.33
C SER A 160 11.54 -5.60 9.73
N ARG A 161 11.50 -4.74 10.75
CA ARG A 161 11.58 -5.15 12.14
C ARG A 161 10.48 -6.16 12.51
N GLN A 162 9.23 -5.91 12.12
CA GLN A 162 8.13 -6.85 12.37
C GLN A 162 8.38 -8.22 11.70
N PHE A 163 8.81 -8.24 10.44
CA PHE A 163 9.17 -9.49 9.74
C PHE A 163 10.34 -10.24 10.41
N ALA A 164 11.29 -9.52 11.00
CA ALA A 164 12.40 -10.09 11.76
C ALA A 164 11.98 -10.70 13.10
N GLU A 165 11.01 -10.08 13.79
CA GLU A 165 10.54 -10.49 15.13
C GLU A 165 9.58 -11.70 15.08
N PHE A 166 8.89 -11.95 13.96
CA PHE A 166 7.94 -13.06 13.87
C PHE A 166 8.62 -14.45 13.79
N ARG A 167 8.39 -15.27 14.83
CA ARG A 167 8.99 -16.61 15.06
C ARG A 167 8.77 -17.66 13.95
N HIS A 168 7.87 -17.43 13.01
CA HIS A 168 7.61 -18.35 11.90
C HIS A 168 8.57 -18.15 10.71
N GLY A 169 9.49 -17.18 10.79
CA GLY A 169 10.56 -17.01 9.82
C GLY A 169 11.73 -17.95 10.09
N LEU A 170 12.31 -18.51 9.03
CA LEU A 170 13.65 -19.09 9.11
C LEU A 170 14.62 -18.01 9.61
N ALA A 171 15.65 -18.39 10.36
CA ALA A 171 16.66 -17.46 10.87
C ALA A 171 17.27 -16.58 9.75
N GLU A 172 17.35 -17.12 8.53
CA GLU A 172 17.76 -16.39 7.33
C GLU A 172 16.87 -15.18 7.02
N ARG A 173 15.55 -15.27 7.23
CA ARG A 173 14.63 -14.14 7.00
C ARG A 173 14.90 -13.00 7.98
N SER A 174 15.10 -13.33 9.27
CA SER A 174 15.40 -12.33 10.28
C SER A 174 16.75 -11.65 10.03
N LEU A 175 17.75 -12.42 9.58
CA LEU A 175 19.05 -11.87 9.16
C LEU A 175 18.90 -10.92 7.96
N HIS A 176 18.19 -11.36 6.91
CA HIS A 176 17.97 -10.54 5.72
C HIS A 176 17.19 -9.25 6.06
N ALA A 177 16.18 -9.32 6.94
CA ALA A 177 15.45 -8.15 7.40
C ALA A 177 16.36 -7.15 8.13
N LEU A 178 17.29 -7.63 8.96
CA LEU A 178 18.32 -6.81 9.61
C LEU A 178 19.28 -6.19 8.58
N ASP A 179 19.70 -6.95 7.58
CA ASP A 179 20.56 -6.45 6.49
C ASP A 179 19.86 -5.37 5.66
N LEU A 180 18.56 -5.51 5.38
CA LEU A 180 17.77 -4.46 4.71
C LEU A 180 17.70 -3.18 5.55
N MET A 181 17.50 -3.30 6.87
CA MET A 181 17.49 -2.15 7.77
C MET A 181 18.86 -1.46 7.78
N ALA A 182 19.94 -2.22 7.91
CA ALA A 182 21.31 -1.69 7.89
C ALA A 182 21.64 -1.03 6.54
N GLY A 183 21.30 -1.68 5.42
CA GLY A 183 21.49 -1.16 4.08
C GLY A 183 20.69 0.12 3.81
N SER A 184 19.49 0.25 4.38
CA SER A 184 18.66 1.44 4.20
C SER A 184 19.28 2.74 4.74
N ILE A 185 20.24 2.65 5.67
CA ILE A 185 20.92 3.80 6.27
C ILE A 185 21.71 4.59 5.22
N SER A 186 22.20 3.94 4.16
CA SER A 186 22.92 4.64 3.09
C SER A 186 22.05 5.67 2.37
N CYS A 187 20.73 5.50 2.38
CA CYS A 187 19.78 6.46 1.80
C CYS A 187 19.64 7.75 2.62
N LEU A 188 19.98 7.73 3.92
CA LEU A 188 19.85 8.91 4.78
C LEU A 188 20.92 9.98 4.49
N SER A 189 22.11 9.57 4.06
CA SER A 189 23.20 10.50 3.74
C SER A 189 22.80 11.52 2.65
N PRO A 190 22.35 11.11 1.45
CA PRO A 190 21.93 12.06 0.42
C PRO A 190 20.74 12.93 0.84
N TRP A 191 19.73 12.39 1.51
CA TRP A 191 18.57 13.18 1.96
C TRP A 191 18.94 14.25 3.00
N SER A 192 19.96 14.00 3.82
CA SER A 192 20.48 14.98 4.79
C SER A 192 21.23 16.15 4.12
N HIS A 193 21.75 15.93 2.90
CA HIS A 193 22.42 16.97 2.12
C HIS A 193 21.44 17.78 1.26
N GLU A 194 20.41 17.14 0.70
CA GLU A 194 19.32 17.82 -0.03
C GLU A 194 18.55 18.81 0.85
N THR A 195 18.18 18.41 2.08
CA THR A 195 17.49 19.28 3.04
C THR A 195 18.31 20.52 3.42
N LYS A 196 19.63 20.37 3.60
CA LYS A 196 20.53 21.51 3.87
C LYS A 196 20.71 22.43 2.66
N GLY A 197 20.65 21.87 1.44
CA GLY A 197 20.73 22.63 0.20
C GLY A 197 19.47 23.45 -0.07
N GLU A 198 18.29 22.87 0.16
CA GLU A 198 17.00 23.57 0.04
C GLU A 198 16.85 24.69 1.07
N GLU A 199 17.22 24.46 2.33
CA GLU A 199 17.21 25.50 3.37
C GLU A 199 18.16 26.67 3.04
N ALA A 200 19.32 26.38 2.43
CA ALA A 200 20.26 27.40 1.99
C ALA A 200 19.73 28.19 0.79
N ALA A 201 19.07 27.52 -0.17
CA ALA A 201 18.47 28.14 -1.34
C ALA A 201 17.26 29.02 -0.98
N GLU A 202 16.39 28.55 -0.07
CA GLU A 202 15.26 29.34 0.46
C GLU A 202 15.71 30.53 1.30
N LYS A 203 16.87 30.44 1.96
CA LYS A 203 17.45 31.57 2.69
C LYS A 203 17.99 32.63 1.72
N VAL A 204 18.68 32.21 0.66
CA VAL A 204 19.16 33.12 -0.40
C VAL A 204 18.00 33.77 -1.16
N SER A 205 16.91 33.04 -1.45
CA SER A 205 15.75 33.64 -2.13
C SER A 205 15.02 34.67 -1.26
N ARG A 206 14.99 34.47 0.06
CA ARG A 206 14.44 35.46 1.01
C ARG A 206 15.31 36.71 1.10
N ASP A 207 16.62 36.54 1.20
CA ASP A 207 17.56 37.68 1.29
C ASP A 207 17.56 38.54 0.00
N ILE A 208 17.28 37.94 -1.17
CA ILE A 208 17.13 38.68 -2.45
C ILE A 208 15.78 39.39 -2.58
N GLY A 209 14.72 38.88 -1.94
CA GLY A 209 13.39 39.50 -1.96
C GLY A 209 13.23 40.69 -1.00
N GLU A 210 14.18 40.89 -0.08
CA GLU A 210 14.19 41.97 0.91
C GLU A 210 15.14 43.14 0.54
N MET A 211 15.78 43.11 -0.63
CA MET A 211 16.55 44.24 -1.22
C MET A 211 15.76 44.93 -2.34
#